data_AF-A0A935DD11-F1
#
_entry.id   AF-A0A935DD11-F1
#
_cell.length_a   1.000
_cell.length_b   1.000
_cell.length_c   1.000
_cell.angle_alpha   90.00
_cell.angle_beta   90.00
_cell.angle_gamma   90.00
#
_symmetry.space_group_name_H-M   'P 1'
#
loop_
_entity.id
_entity.type
_entity.pdbx_description
1 polymer ?
#
loop_
_entity_poly.entity_id
_entity_poly.type
_entity_poly.pdbx_seq_one_letter_code
_entity_poly.pdbx_strand_id
1 'polypeptide(L)'
;MIVGAAKLDLVLFQVLQRVLAPCTSSVDDLLENSGGLSTFSSRIHLVYRLGLIDDHYARALHLVRKIRNTFAHEAAKGSLDQPPHRDRIRELAAPFLPYDRFNQDAATMAGSGIASKQFRHVLAIMIARLEQLLVSSVQCHPAISQTLVPPHWDAPTK
;
A
#
# COMPACT_ATOMS: atom_id res chain seq x y z
N MET A 1 -8.64 13.63 1.35
CA MET A 1 -7.92 12.96 0.24
C MET A 1 -6.52 12.54 0.65
N ILE A 2 -5.67 13.50 1.05
CA ILE A 2 -4.30 13.25 1.54
C ILE A 2 -4.30 12.21 2.68
N VAL A 3 -5.27 12.31 3.60
CA VAL A 3 -5.44 11.37 4.72
C VAL A 3 -5.63 9.91 4.25
N GLY A 4 -6.41 9.67 3.20
CA GLY A 4 -6.66 8.30 2.70
C GLY A 4 -5.44 7.70 2.03
N ALA A 5 -4.72 8.47 1.22
CA ALA A 5 -3.47 8.03 0.62
C ALA A 5 -2.37 7.81 1.67
N ALA A 6 -2.30 8.66 2.71
CA ALA A 6 -1.40 8.48 3.84
C ALA A 6 -1.74 7.22 4.65
N LYS A 7 -3.03 6.93 4.84
CA LYS A 7 -3.48 5.68 5.48
C LYS A 7 -3.07 4.44 4.68
N LEU A 8 -3.17 4.45 3.35
CA LEU A 8 -2.67 3.35 2.53
C LEU A 8 -1.17 3.11 2.70
N ASP A 9 -0.36 4.17 2.68
CA ASP A 9 1.08 4.08 2.90
C ASP A 9 1.41 3.54 4.31
N LEU A 10 0.67 3.99 5.33
CA LEU A 10 0.79 3.48 6.70
C LEU A 10 0.44 1.99 6.79
N VAL A 11 -0.66 1.55 6.17
CA VAL A 11 -1.05 0.13 6.20
C VAL A 11 -0.04 -0.73 5.44
N LEU A 12 0.52 -0.24 4.32
CA LEU A 12 1.61 -0.93 3.63
C LEU A 12 2.85 -1.09 4.51
N PHE A 13 3.23 -0.04 5.23
CA PHE A 13 4.30 -0.11 6.20
C PHE A 13 4.03 -1.18 7.27
N GLN A 14 2.83 -1.20 7.84
CA GLN A 14 2.43 -2.20 8.84
C GLN A 14 2.43 -3.63 8.28
N VAL A 15 1.96 -3.82 7.04
CA VAL A 15 2.00 -5.13 6.36
C VAL A 15 3.45 -5.59 6.21
N LEU A 16 4.37 -4.71 5.81
CA LEU A 16 5.78 -5.06 5.68
C LEU A 16 6.42 -5.37 7.03
N GLN A 17 6.14 -4.59 8.09
CA GLN A 17 6.60 -4.91 9.44
C GLN A 17 6.11 -6.28 9.93
N ARG A 18 4.87 -6.65 9.56
CA ARG A 18 4.26 -7.92 9.97
C ARG A 18 4.81 -9.12 9.20
N VAL A 19 5.13 -8.93 7.92
CA VAL A 19 5.60 -9.99 7.02
C VAL A 19 7.11 -10.18 7.11
N LEU A 20 7.91 -9.12 7.22
CA LEU A 20 9.36 -9.24 7.30
C LEU A 20 9.81 -9.87 8.64
N ALA A 21 11.00 -10.47 8.64
CA ALA A 21 11.64 -10.91 9.87
C ALA A 21 11.78 -9.70 10.83
N PRO A 22 11.61 -9.91 12.14
CA PRO A 22 11.61 -8.80 13.09
C PRO A 22 12.98 -8.12 13.10
N CYS A 23 12.98 -6.80 13.14
CA CYS A 23 14.20 -6.04 13.32
C CYS A 23 14.75 -6.27 14.74
N THR A 24 16.08 -6.42 14.88
CA THR A 24 16.73 -6.59 16.19
C THR A 24 16.98 -5.25 16.91
N SER A 25 16.82 -4.12 16.22
CA SER A 25 16.94 -2.77 16.76
C SER A 25 15.57 -2.18 17.11
N SER A 26 15.58 -1.12 17.92
CA SER A 26 14.36 -0.36 18.28
C SER A 26 13.79 0.47 17.13
N VAL A 27 14.57 0.71 16.07
CA VAL A 27 14.19 1.42 14.85
C VAL A 27 14.46 0.49 13.66
N ASP A 28 13.50 0.39 12.75
CA ASP A 28 13.65 -0.37 11.51
C ASP A 28 14.27 0.53 10.42
N ASP A 29 15.60 0.59 10.38
CA ASP A 29 16.35 1.41 9.41
C ASP A 29 16.08 1.05 7.94
N LEU A 30 15.48 -0.12 7.68
CA LEU A 30 15.11 -0.53 6.33
C LEU A 30 13.78 0.11 5.92
N LEU A 31 12.77 0.08 6.80
CA LEU A 31 11.41 0.57 6.54
C LEU A 31 11.19 2.04 6.90
N GLU A 32 12.02 2.61 7.76
CA GLU A 32 11.93 3.97 8.30
C GLU A 32 13.05 4.90 7.77
N ASN A 33 12.99 6.18 8.14
CA ASN A 33 13.99 7.20 7.82
C ASN A 33 14.31 7.28 6.31
N SER A 34 15.60 7.35 5.95
CA SER A 34 16.15 7.28 4.61
C SER A 34 16.44 5.83 4.16
N GLY A 35 15.82 4.85 4.82
CA GLY A 35 15.91 3.43 4.48
C GLY A 35 15.42 3.11 3.06
N GLY A 36 15.94 2.03 2.48
CA GLY A 36 15.62 1.63 1.11
C GLY A 36 14.14 1.35 0.84
N LEU A 37 13.34 1.16 1.88
CA LEU A 37 11.90 0.91 1.81
C LEU A 37 11.05 2.00 2.48
N SER A 38 11.61 3.17 2.75
CA SER A 38 10.89 4.24 3.48
C SER A 38 9.88 5.03 2.65
N THR A 39 9.92 4.91 1.32
CA THR A 39 9.01 5.63 0.43
C THR A 39 7.75 4.83 0.11
N PHE A 40 6.65 5.52 -0.16
CA PHE A 40 5.42 4.88 -0.64
C PHE A 40 5.67 4.02 -1.90
N SER A 41 6.52 4.46 -2.83
CA SER A 41 6.81 3.69 -4.05
C SER A 41 7.58 2.39 -3.75
N SER A 42 8.62 2.46 -2.91
CA SER A 42 9.41 1.29 -2.53
C SER A 42 8.58 0.25 -1.77
N ARG A 43 7.64 0.69 -0.92
CA ARG A 43 6.71 -0.21 -0.24
C ARG A 43 5.77 -0.92 -1.22
N ILE A 44 5.19 -0.19 -2.18
CA ILE A 44 4.35 -0.80 -3.24
C ILE A 44 5.13 -1.87 -4.00
N HIS A 45 6.36 -1.57 -4.41
CA HIS A 45 7.19 -2.54 -5.12
C HIS A 45 7.46 -3.79 -4.27
N LEU A 46 7.79 -3.62 -2.99
CA LEU A 46 8.09 -4.78 -2.16
C LEU A 46 6.86 -5.65 -1.90
N VAL A 47 5.71 -5.09 -1.52
CA VAL A 47 4.52 -5.91 -1.27
C VAL A 47 4.08 -6.68 -2.51
N TYR A 48 4.25 -6.10 -3.71
CA TYR A 48 4.02 -6.78 -4.98
C TYR A 48 5.04 -7.91 -5.21
N ARG A 49 6.34 -7.64 -4.99
CA ARG A 49 7.41 -8.63 -5.17
C ARG A 49 7.37 -9.78 -4.16
N LEU A 50 6.78 -9.56 -2.99
CA LEU A 50 6.47 -10.60 -2.00
C LEU A 50 5.21 -11.41 -2.36
N GLY A 51 4.50 -11.05 -3.43
CA GLY A 51 3.27 -11.74 -3.85
C GLY A 51 2.07 -11.46 -2.95
N LEU A 52 2.13 -10.41 -2.12
CA LEU A 52 1.04 -10.07 -1.19
C LEU A 52 -0.12 -9.34 -1.88
N ILE A 53 0.17 -8.73 -3.03
CA ILE A 53 -0.79 -8.06 -3.90
C ILE A 53 -0.49 -8.40 -5.36
N ASP A 54 -1.50 -8.32 -6.22
CA ASP A 54 -1.34 -8.52 -7.67
C ASP A 54 -0.94 -7.22 -8.41
N ASP A 55 -0.71 -7.35 -9.72
CA ASP A 55 -0.37 -6.23 -10.60
C ASP A 55 -1.47 -5.16 -10.66
N HIS A 56 -2.74 -5.57 -10.64
CA HIS A 56 -3.87 -4.63 -10.68
C HIS A 56 -3.88 -3.73 -9.44
N TYR A 57 -3.64 -4.32 -8.28
CA TYR A 57 -3.58 -3.61 -7.00
C TYR A 57 -2.36 -2.69 -6.92
N ALA A 58 -1.19 -3.16 -7.38
CA ALA A 58 0.02 -2.36 -7.43
C ALA A 58 -0.16 -1.12 -8.34
N ARG A 59 -0.77 -1.30 -9.52
CA ARG A 59 -1.12 -0.19 -10.41
C ARG A 59 -2.10 0.79 -9.77
N ALA A 60 -3.12 0.29 -9.07
CA ALA A 60 -4.06 1.13 -8.33
C ALA A 60 -3.36 1.97 -7.25
N LEU A 61 -2.45 1.39 -6.47
CA LEU A 61 -1.65 2.11 -5.48
C LEU A 61 -0.76 3.18 -6.13
N HIS A 62 -0.16 2.89 -7.29
CA HIS A 62 0.60 3.89 -8.04
C HIS A 62 -0.28 5.02 -8.61
N LEU A 63 -1.51 4.75 -9.04
CA LEU A 63 -2.47 5.79 -9.42
C LEU A 63 -2.82 6.68 -8.23
N VAL A 64 -3.11 6.11 -7.07
CA VAL A 64 -3.36 6.87 -5.83
C VAL A 64 -2.15 7.72 -5.46
N ARG A 65 -0.93 7.17 -5.54
CA ARG A 65 0.32 7.92 -5.30
C ARG A 65 0.47 9.10 -6.26
N LYS A 66 0.23 8.90 -7.56
CA LYS A 66 0.28 9.95 -8.58
C LYS A 66 -0.73 11.06 -8.28
N ILE A 67 -2.00 10.68 -8.00
CA ILE A 67 -3.05 11.61 -7.61
C ILE A 67 -2.61 12.43 -6.39
N ARG A 68 -2.19 11.79 -5.29
CA ARG A 68 -1.71 12.46 -4.07
C ARG A 68 -0.60 13.47 -4.35
N ASN A 69 0.39 13.09 -5.15
CA ASN A 69 1.55 13.94 -5.44
C ASN A 69 1.17 15.16 -6.28
N THR A 70 0.33 14.98 -7.31
CA THR A 70 -0.15 16.12 -8.10
C THR A 70 -0.97 17.09 -7.21
N PHE A 71 -1.79 16.58 -6.28
CA PHE A 71 -2.48 17.44 -5.30
C PHE A 71 -1.53 18.21 -4.37
N ALA A 72 -0.45 17.58 -3.91
CA ALA A 72 0.53 18.23 -3.03
C ALA A 72 1.27 19.37 -3.76
N HIS A 73 1.55 19.20 -5.06
CA HIS A 73 2.18 20.25 -5.88
C HIS A 73 1.19 21.37 -6.27
N GLU A 74 -0.11 21.06 -6.40
CA GLU A 74 -1.16 22.02 -6.76
C GLU A 74 -1.83 22.69 -5.53
N ALA A 75 -1.24 22.57 -4.34
CA ALA A 75 -1.81 22.98 -3.05
C ALA A 75 -2.36 24.41 -2.97
N ALA A 76 -2.06 25.29 -3.93
CA ALA A 76 -2.64 26.62 -4.05
C ALA A 76 -4.01 26.67 -4.77
N LYS A 77 -4.36 25.74 -5.69
CA LYS A 77 -5.59 25.81 -6.53
C LYS A 77 -6.16 24.46 -7.05
N GLY A 78 -5.60 23.30 -6.67
CA GLY A 78 -5.98 22.00 -7.25
C GLY A 78 -7.37 21.50 -6.83
N SER A 79 -8.31 21.41 -7.77
CA SER A 79 -9.60 20.72 -7.59
C SER A 79 -9.55 19.31 -8.19
N LEU A 80 -10.24 18.35 -7.55
CA LEU A 80 -10.46 16.98 -8.06
C LEU A 80 -11.14 16.91 -9.42
N ASP A 81 -11.79 18.01 -9.82
CA ASP A 81 -12.52 18.08 -11.08
C ASP A 81 -11.65 18.57 -12.25
N GLN A 82 -10.35 18.85 -12.04
CA GLN A 82 -9.45 19.13 -13.15
C GLN A 82 -9.26 17.89 -14.03
N PRO A 83 -9.17 18.05 -15.37
CA PRO A 83 -9.11 16.93 -16.32
C PRO A 83 -8.07 15.83 -15.97
N PRO A 84 -6.82 16.15 -15.58
CA PRO A 84 -5.80 15.12 -15.30
C PRO A 84 -6.14 14.25 -14.08
N HIS A 85 -6.89 14.80 -13.13
CA HIS A 85 -7.31 14.07 -11.92
C HIS A 85 -8.53 13.20 -12.22
N ARG A 86 -9.49 13.73 -12.98
CA ARG A 86 -10.69 13.00 -13.38
C ARG A 86 -10.36 11.75 -14.19
N ASP A 87 -9.42 11.83 -15.11
CA ASP A 87 -9.03 10.69 -15.94
C ASP A 87 -8.37 9.58 -15.11
N ARG A 88 -7.46 9.94 -14.19
CA ARG A 88 -6.81 8.97 -13.28
C ARG A 88 -7.79 8.36 -12.29
N ILE A 89 -8.75 9.13 -11.79
CA ILE A 89 -9.80 8.62 -10.91
C ILE A 89 -10.72 7.68 -11.67
N ARG A 90 -11.08 8.03 -12.90
CA ARG A 90 -11.88 7.17 -13.77
C ARG A 90 -11.14 5.87 -14.08
N GLU A 91 -9.85 5.93 -14.39
CA GLU A 91 -9.00 4.75 -14.59
C GLU A 91 -8.98 3.88 -13.33
N LEU A 92 -8.79 4.49 -12.16
CA LEU A 92 -8.78 3.80 -10.86
C LEU A 92 -10.14 3.16 -10.53
N ALA A 93 -11.25 3.84 -10.85
CA ALA A 93 -12.60 3.36 -10.60
C ALA A 93 -13.11 2.38 -11.67
N ALA A 94 -12.52 2.37 -12.88
CA ALA A 94 -13.00 1.61 -14.03
C ALA A 94 -13.29 0.13 -13.75
N PRO A 95 -12.46 -0.61 -12.99
CA PRO A 95 -12.76 -2.01 -12.66
C PRO A 95 -14.05 -2.19 -11.86
N PHE A 96 -14.49 -1.16 -11.14
CA PHE A 96 -15.65 -1.22 -10.25
C PHE A 96 -16.94 -0.67 -10.87
N LEU A 97 -16.85 0.15 -11.93
CA LEU A 97 -18.00 0.80 -12.56
C LEU A 97 -19.09 -0.18 -13.05
N PRO A 98 -18.79 -1.40 -13.53
CA PRO A 98 -19.82 -2.37 -13.91
C PRO A 98 -20.68 -2.88 -12.74
N TYR A 99 -20.28 -2.65 -11.49
CA TYR A 99 -20.97 -3.17 -10.32
C TYR A 99 -21.90 -2.11 -9.74
N ASP A 100 -23.22 -2.35 -9.77
CA ASP A 100 -24.22 -1.42 -9.26
C ASP A 100 -23.99 -1.05 -7.79
N ARG A 101 -23.58 -2.04 -6.97
CA ARG A 101 -23.26 -1.82 -5.56
C ARG A 101 -22.17 -0.77 -5.39
N PHE A 102 -21.12 -0.82 -6.21
CA PHE A 102 -20.06 0.19 -6.16
C PHE A 102 -20.61 1.59 -6.47
N ASN A 103 -21.46 1.72 -7.50
CA ASN A 103 -22.03 3.00 -7.88
C ASN A 103 -22.98 3.56 -6.80
N GLN A 104 -23.78 2.69 -6.19
CA GLN A 104 -24.68 3.04 -5.08
C GLN A 104 -23.91 3.47 -3.85
N ASP A 105 -22.94 2.65 -3.41
CA ASP A 105 -22.13 2.95 -2.23
C ASP A 105 -21.30 4.21 -2.45
N ALA A 106 -20.71 4.39 -3.65
CA ALA A 106 -20.00 5.62 -4.00
C ALA A 106 -20.91 6.85 -3.94
N ALA A 107 -22.16 6.77 -4.37
CA ALA A 107 -23.09 7.91 -4.34
C ALA A 107 -23.32 8.45 -2.91
N THR A 108 -23.19 7.60 -1.89
CA THR A 108 -23.33 7.97 -0.47
C THR A 108 -22.06 8.60 0.12
N MET A 109 -20.91 8.49 -0.55
CA MET A 109 -19.65 9.05 -0.04
C MET A 109 -19.72 10.58 0.03
N ALA A 110 -19.09 11.15 1.06
CA ALA A 110 -18.97 12.60 1.20
C ALA A 110 -18.12 13.21 0.06
N GLY A 111 -18.44 14.43 -0.37
CA GLY A 111 -17.67 15.18 -1.38
C GLY A 111 -18.51 15.74 -2.53
N SER A 112 -18.01 16.78 -3.17
CA SER A 112 -18.58 17.37 -4.38
C SER A 112 -18.07 16.62 -5.61
N GLY A 113 -18.98 16.11 -6.44
CA GLY A 113 -18.65 15.45 -7.71
C GLY A 113 -18.52 13.93 -7.66
N ILE A 114 -18.93 13.28 -8.76
CA ILE A 114 -18.93 11.81 -8.91
C ILE A 114 -17.51 11.24 -8.77
N ALA A 115 -16.51 11.91 -9.34
CA ALA A 115 -15.11 11.47 -9.27
C ALA A 115 -14.59 11.45 -7.82
N SER A 116 -14.84 12.50 -7.05
CA SER A 116 -14.45 12.58 -5.63
C SER A 116 -15.05 11.43 -4.81
N LYS A 117 -16.33 11.15 -5.04
CA LYS A 117 -17.08 10.08 -4.39
C LYS A 117 -16.56 8.68 -4.76
N GLN A 118 -16.39 8.41 -6.04
CA GLN A 118 -15.81 7.16 -6.54
C GLN A 118 -14.40 6.94 -6.01
N PHE A 119 -13.55 7.97 -6.05
CA PHE A 119 -12.19 7.89 -5.52
C PHE A 119 -12.17 7.51 -4.04
N ARG A 120 -13.01 8.13 -3.21
CA ARG A 120 -13.12 7.80 -1.78
C ARG A 120 -13.60 6.38 -1.55
N HIS A 121 -14.57 5.91 -2.34
CA HIS A 121 -15.06 4.55 -2.21
C HIS A 121 -13.99 3.53 -2.60
N VAL A 122 -13.27 3.74 -3.71
CA VAL A 122 -12.13 2.89 -4.09
C VAL A 122 -11.05 2.90 -3.00
N LEU A 123 -10.70 4.07 -2.45
CA LEU A 123 -9.75 4.15 -1.34
C LEU A 123 -10.21 3.34 -0.13
N ALA A 124 -11.49 3.43 0.24
CA ALA A 124 -12.04 2.67 1.36
C ALA A 124 -11.95 1.16 1.12
N ILE A 125 -12.31 0.70 -0.08
CA ILE A 125 -12.16 -0.71 -0.48
C ILE A 125 -10.69 -1.14 -0.39
N MET A 126 -9.77 -0.35 -0.94
CA MET A 126 -8.34 -0.66 -0.90
C MET A 126 -7.80 -0.72 0.53
N ILE A 127 -8.17 0.24 1.40
CA ILE A 127 -7.73 0.21 2.80
C ILE A 127 -8.25 -1.06 3.47
N ALA A 128 -9.53 -1.38 3.32
CA ALA A 128 -10.13 -2.58 3.92
C ALA A 128 -9.45 -3.88 3.44
N ARG A 129 -9.10 -3.97 2.16
CA ARG A 129 -8.42 -5.14 1.59
C ARG A 129 -6.98 -5.28 2.08
N LEU A 130 -6.25 -4.19 2.24
CA LEU A 130 -4.90 -4.22 2.82
C LEU A 130 -4.92 -4.50 4.33
N GLU A 131 -5.91 -4.00 5.07
CA GLU A 131 -6.08 -4.32 6.49
C GLU A 131 -6.44 -5.80 6.68
N GLN A 132 -7.25 -6.38 5.79
CA GLN A 132 -7.50 -7.82 5.78
C GLN A 132 -6.21 -8.63 5.54
N LEU A 133 -5.34 -8.16 4.63
CA LEU A 133 -4.03 -8.76 4.41
C LEU A 133 -3.16 -8.68 5.68
N LEU A 134 -3.15 -7.54 6.38
CA LEU A 134 -2.40 -7.39 7.63
C LEU A 134 -2.81 -8.45 8.68
N VAL A 135 -4.12 -8.70 8.82
CA VAL A 135 -4.66 -9.68 9.77
C VAL A 135 -4.35 -11.13 9.35
N SER A 136 -4.35 -11.42 8.05
CA SER A 136 -4.15 -12.78 7.52
C SER A 136 -2.69 -13.14 7.22
N SER A 137 -1.80 -12.16 7.16
CA SER A 137 -0.40 -12.36 6.80
C SER A 137 0.37 -13.17 7.86
N VAL A 138 1.17 -14.11 7.37
CA VAL A 138 2.13 -14.88 8.18
C VAL A 138 3.50 -14.22 8.02
N GLN A 139 4.27 -14.15 9.10
CA GLN A 139 5.62 -13.64 9.06
C GLN A 139 6.49 -14.57 8.21
N CYS A 140 7.43 -14.02 7.44
CA CYS A 140 8.51 -14.79 6.84
C CYS A 140 9.17 -15.63 7.93
N HIS A 141 9.38 -16.92 7.62
CA HIS A 141 9.82 -17.91 8.59
C HIS A 141 11.01 -17.39 9.41
N PRO A 142 11.00 -17.52 10.75
CA PRO A 142 12.15 -17.15 11.56
C PRO A 142 13.38 -17.92 11.05
N ALA A 143 14.42 -17.17 10.77
CA ALA A 143 15.55 -17.52 9.92
C ALA A 143 16.24 -18.84 10.29
N ILE A 144 15.80 -19.97 9.72
CA ILE A 144 16.58 -21.21 9.76
C ILE A 144 16.28 -22.04 8.51
N SER A 145 16.99 -21.75 7.42
CA SER A 145 17.27 -22.77 6.39
C SER A 145 18.76 -22.97 6.17
N GLN A 146 19.60 -22.04 6.66
CA GLN A 146 21.05 -22.08 6.54
C GLN A 146 21.67 -21.54 7.84
N THR A 147 22.49 -22.35 8.50
CA THR A 147 23.33 -21.94 9.63
C THR A 147 24.73 -21.63 9.12
N LEU A 148 25.42 -20.66 9.73
CA LEU A 148 26.80 -20.33 9.34
C LEU A 148 27.75 -21.53 9.54
N VAL A 149 27.55 -22.27 10.63
CA VAL A 149 28.28 -23.50 10.90
C VAL A 149 27.52 -24.66 10.27
N PRO A 150 28.15 -25.44 9.37
CA PRO A 150 27.51 -26.63 8.82
C PRO A 150 27.14 -27.62 9.94
N PRO A 151 25.96 -28.27 9.88
CA PRO A 151 25.50 -29.17 10.95
C PRO A 151 26.41 -30.37 11.20
N HIS A 152 27.30 -30.69 10.26
CA HIS A 152 28.21 -31.84 10.31
C HIS A 152 29.60 -31.48 10.85
N TRP A 153 29.83 -30.25 11.32
CA TRP A 153 31.09 -29.85 11.94
C TRP A 153 30.98 -30.01 13.46
N ASP A 154 31.71 -30.96 14.02
CA ASP A 154 31.77 -31.16 15.46
C ASP A 154 32.52 -30.01 16.16
N ALA A 155 32.02 -29.59 17.32
CA ALA A 155 32.75 -28.65 18.17
C ALA A 155 33.99 -29.34 18.76
N PRO A 156 35.14 -28.65 18.91
CA PRO A 156 36.32 -29.25 19.51
C PRO A 156 36.00 -29.71 20.94
N THR A 157 36.29 -30.98 21.25
CA THR A 157 36.25 -31.54 22.60
C THR A 157 37.20 -30.75 23.49
N LYS A 158 36.67 -30.16 24.57
CA LYS A 158 37.43 -29.45 25.60
C LYS A 158 38.35 -30.39 26.38
#